data_AF-A0A2G6LRP8-F1
#
_entry.id   AF-A0A2G6LRP8-F1
#
_cell.length_a   1.000
_cell.length_b   1.000
_cell.length_c   1.000
_cell.angle_alpha   90.00
_cell.angle_beta   90.00
_cell.angle_gamma   90.00
#
_symmetry.space_group_name_H-M   'P 1'
#
loop_
_entity.id
_entity.type
_entity.pdbx_description
1 polymer ?
#
loop_
_entity_poly.entity_id
_entity_poly.type
_entity_poly.pdbx_seq_one_letter_code
_entity_poly.pdbx_strand_id
1 'polypeptide(L)' 'MRPEKKAPSIELNDNEKAILDLLTEEHQPLMDIKEKAGLSNKKWDKSTKNLSKNNLIKVEKIDDVVVVKKL' A
#
# COMPACT_ATOMS: atom_id res chain seq x y z
N MET A 1 4.89 -33.03 4.87
CA MET A 1 5.56 -31.94 5.60
C MET A 1 5.26 -30.61 4.89
N ARG A 2 4.98 -29.56 5.68
CA ARG A 2 4.70 -28.14 5.32
C ARG A 2 5.90 -27.48 4.59
N PRO A 3 5.74 -26.39 3.80
CA PRO A 3 5.14 -25.10 4.23
C PRO A 3 4.22 -24.51 3.13
N GLU A 4 3.39 -23.48 3.29
CA GLU A 4 3.49 -22.22 4.00
C GLU A 4 2.10 -21.75 4.48
N LYS A 5 2.11 -20.89 5.48
CA LYS A 5 0.94 -20.37 6.18
C LYS A 5 0.10 -19.50 5.25
N LYS A 6 -1.22 -19.76 5.26
CA LYS A 6 -2.34 -18.81 5.09
C LYS A 6 -1.90 -17.35 4.99
N ALA A 7 -1.63 -16.84 3.79
CA ALA A 7 -1.94 -15.46 3.49
C ALA A 7 -3.39 -15.46 3.01
N PRO A 8 -4.31 -14.71 3.62
CA PRO A 8 -5.64 -14.55 3.05
C PRO A 8 -5.43 -14.09 1.60
N SER A 9 -6.06 -14.81 0.67
CA SER A 9 -5.99 -14.57 -0.77
C SER A 9 -6.64 -13.24 -1.10
N ILE A 10 -6.03 -12.14 -0.67
CA ILE A 10 -6.42 -10.82 -1.10
C ILE A 10 -5.89 -10.76 -2.54
N GLU A 11 -6.80 -10.92 -3.50
CA GLU A 11 -6.49 -10.80 -4.92
C GLU A 11 -6.16 -9.33 -5.21
N LEU A 12 -4.91 -8.99 -4.93
CA LEU A 12 -4.34 -7.70 -5.22
C LEU A 12 -3.99 -7.64 -6.70
N ASN A 13 -4.41 -6.57 -7.36
CA ASN A 13 -3.98 -6.29 -8.73
C ASN A 13 -2.49 -5.88 -8.76
N ASP A 14 -1.88 -5.87 -9.94
CA ASP A 14 -0.45 -5.53 -10.10
C ASP A 14 -0.08 -4.18 -9.49
N ASN A 15 -0.96 -3.18 -9.57
CA ASN A 15 -0.71 -1.87 -8.98
C ASN A 15 -0.72 -1.93 -7.45
N GLU A 16 -1.62 -2.70 -6.85
CA GLU A 16 -1.72 -2.85 -5.40
C GLU A 16 -0.54 -3.63 -4.83
N LYS A 17 -0.12 -4.70 -5.52
CA LYS A 17 1.09 -5.43 -5.18
C LYS A 17 2.32 -4.53 -5.26
N ALA A 18 2.46 -3.75 -6.34
CA ALA A 18 3.56 -2.81 -6.50
C ALA A 18 3.60 -1.78 -5.35
N ILE A 19 2.46 -1.22 -4.95
CA ILE A 19 2.42 -0.30 -3.79
C ILE A 19 2.87 -1.01 -2.51
N LEU A 20 2.38 -2.22 -2.23
CA LEU A 20 2.75 -2.95 -1.00
C LEU A 20 4.20 -3.43 -0.96
N ASP A 21 4.78 -3.66 -2.13
CA ASP A 21 6.19 -4.01 -2.29
C ASP A 21 7.08 -2.78 -2.07
N LEU A 22 6.62 -1.61 -2.51
CA LEU A 22 7.28 -0.32 -2.26
C LEU A 22 7.13 0.18 -0.81
N LEU A 23 6.05 -0.22 -0.14
CA LEU A 23 5.79 0.14 1.25
C LEU A 23 6.57 -0.75 2.20
N THR A 24 7.21 -0.11 3.17
CA THR A 24 7.94 -0.76 4.27
C THR A 24 7.16 -0.67 5.58
N GLU A 25 7.71 -1.24 6.65
CA GLU A 25 7.16 -1.11 8.03
C GLU A 25 7.31 0.31 8.59
N GLU A 26 8.05 1.20 7.91
CA GLU A 26 8.25 2.58 8.31
C GLU A 26 7.20 3.53 7.69
N HIS A 27 7.03 4.70 8.33
CA HIS A 27 6.19 5.77 7.78
C HIS A 27 6.90 6.41 6.59
N GLN A 28 6.33 6.26 5.40
CA GLN A 28 6.89 6.84 4.19
C GLN A 28 5.96 7.92 3.62
N PRO A 29 6.50 9.02 3.06
CA PRO A 29 5.67 10.03 2.43
C PRO A 29 4.89 9.42 1.26
N LEU A 30 3.57 9.64 1.24
CA LEU A 30 2.69 9.11 0.22
C LEU A 30 3.10 9.55 -1.19
N MET A 31 3.57 10.79 -1.33
CA MET A 31 4.02 11.35 -2.61
C MET A 31 5.19 10.54 -3.18
N ASP A 32 6.15 10.18 -2.33
CA ASP A 32 7.35 9.40 -2.70
C ASP A 32 6.98 7.99 -3.17
N ILE A 33 6.10 7.31 -2.44
CA ILE A 33 5.61 5.97 -2.81
C ILE A 33 4.83 6.02 -4.12
N LYS A 34 4.01 7.05 -4.30
CA LYS A 34 3.21 7.23 -5.51
C LYS A 34 4.08 7.51 -6.73
N GLU A 35 5.14 8.29 -6.58
CA GLU A 35 6.14 8.54 -7.63
C GLU A 35 6.92 7.26 -7.96
N LYS A 36 7.40 6.53 -6.95
CA LYS A 36 8.07 5.24 -7.13
C LYS A 36 7.19 4.18 -7.79
N ALA A 37 5.90 4.17 -7.45
CA ALA A 37 4.93 3.26 -8.05
C ALA A 37 4.59 3.64 -9.50
N GLY A 38 4.92 4.85 -9.94
CA GLY A 38 4.57 5.34 -11.28
C GLY A 38 3.06 5.35 -11.54
N LEU A 39 2.25 5.47 -10.48
CA LEU A 39 0.80 5.38 -10.58
C LEU A 39 0.16 6.76 -10.78
N SER A 40 -0.77 6.83 -11.74
CA SER A 40 -1.61 8.02 -11.90
C SER A 40 -2.52 8.24 -10.70
N ASN A 41 -2.92 9.49 -10.42
CA ASN A 41 -3.79 9.83 -9.28
C ASN A 41 -5.01 8.90 -9.15
N LYS A 42 -5.62 8.54 -10.29
CA LYS A 42 -6.80 7.67 -10.34
C LYS A 42 -6.49 6.21 -9.97
N LYS A 43 -5.35 5.67 -10.44
CA LYS A 43 -4.91 4.32 -10.07
C LYS A 43 -4.52 4.27 -8.60
N TRP A 44 -3.76 5.28 -8.15
CA TRP A 44 -3.36 5.43 -6.76
C TRP A 44 -4.55 5.46 -5.81
N ASP A 45 -5.55 6.29 -6.07
CA ASP A 45 -6.76 6.39 -5.25
C ASP A 45 -7.49 5.03 -5.18
N LYS A 46 -7.66 4.37 -6.32
CA LYS A 46 -8.31 3.05 -6.38
C LYS A 46 -7.55 1.99 -5.59
N SER A 47 -6.24 1.91 -5.78
CA SER A 47 -5.39 0.92 -5.12
C SER A 47 -5.28 1.19 -3.62
N THR A 48 -4.97 2.41 -3.20
CA THR A 48 -4.85 2.74 -1.76
C THR A 48 -6.17 2.58 -1.01
N LYS A 49 -7.29 2.92 -1.63
CA LYS A 49 -8.63 2.67 -1.06
C LYS A 49 -8.91 1.19 -0.86
N ASN A 50 -8.56 0.35 -1.83
CA ASN A 50 -8.74 -1.11 -1.70
C ASN A 50 -7.76 -1.69 -0.67
N LEU A 51 -6.49 -1.30 -0.71
CA LEU A 51 -5.47 -1.71 0.25
C LEU A 51 -5.84 -1.34 1.69
N SER A 52 -6.34 -0.12 1.90
CA SER A 52 -6.78 0.35 3.21
C SER A 52 -8.03 -0.39 3.69
N LYS A 53 -8.99 -0.69 2.79
CA LYS A 53 -10.16 -1.55 3.11
C LYS A 53 -9.78 -2.96 3.54
N ASN A 54 -8.70 -3.49 3.00
CA ASN A 54 -8.17 -4.80 3.36
C ASN A 54 -7.24 -4.74 4.58
N ASN A 55 -7.13 -3.59 5.26
CA ASN A 55 -6.21 -3.38 6.38
C ASN A 55 -4.74 -3.72 6.06
N LEU A 56 -4.32 -3.51 4.80
CA LEU A 56 -2.95 -3.79 4.36
C LEU A 56 -2.03 -2.57 4.44
N ILE A 57 -2.62 -1.38 4.39
CA ILE A 57 -1.91 -0.11 4.52
C ILE A 57 -2.68 0.81 5.44
N LYS A 58 -1.96 1.70 6.11
CA LYS A 58 -2.52 2.81 6.87
C LYS A 58 -1.98 4.12 6.32
N VAL A 59 -2.91 5.02 5.98
CA VAL A 59 -2.58 6.38 5.56
C VAL A 59 -2.87 7.30 6.74
N GLU A 60 -1.88 8.06 7.17
CA GLU A 60 -2.00 9.03 8.26
C GLU A 60 -1.52 10.40 7.77
N LYS A 61 -2.17 11.46 8.23
CA LYS A 61 -1.68 12.82 8.02
C LYS A 61 -0.98 13.26 9.30
N ILE A 62 0.31 13.53 9.20
CA ILE A 62 1.13 14.06 10.31
C ILE A 62 1.48 15.49 9.94
N ASP A 63 0.98 16.44 10.74
CA ASP A 63 1.04 17.88 10.47
C ASP A 63 0.43 18.23 9.09
N ASP A 64 1.29 18.46 8.09
CA ASP A 64 0.90 18.72 6.70
C ASP A 64 1.41 17.68 5.70
N VAL A 65 2.04 16.62 6.18
CA VAL A 65 2.57 15.53 5.36
C VAL A 65 1.64 14.32 5.45
N VAL A 66 1.20 13.83 4.30
CA VAL A 66 0.49 12.55 4.21
C VAL A 66 1.52 11.44 4.12
N VAL A 67 1.53 10.57 5.12
CA VAL A 67 2.37 9.39 5.18
C VAL A 67 1.53 8.12 5.03
N VAL A 68 2.17 7.08 4.54
CA VAL A 68 1.59 5.75 4.39
C VAL A 68 2.56 4.74 4.97
N LYS A 69 2.03 3.75 5.67
CA LYS A 69 2.78 2.60 6.18
C LYS A 69 2.06 1.31 5.85
N LYS A 70 2.82 0.22 5.76
CA LYS A 70 2.28 -1.13 5.71
C LYS A 70 1.73 -1.52 7.09
N LEU A 71 0.62 -2.26 7.11
CA LEU A 71 0.00 -2.82 8.32
C LEU A 71 0.34 -4.31 8.48
#